data_AF-A0A2D4ST67-F1
#
_entry.id   AF-A0A2D4ST67-F1
#
_cell.length_a   1.000
_cell.length_b   1.000
_cell.length_c   1.000
_cell.angle_alpha   90.00
_cell.angle_beta   90.00
_cell.angle_gamma   90.00
#
_symmetry.space_group_name_H-M   'P 1'
#
loop_
_entity.id
_entity.type
_entity.pdbx_description
1 polymer ?
#
loop_
_entity_poly.entity_id
_entity_poly.type
_entity_poly.pdbx_seq_one_letter_code
_entity_poly.pdbx_strand_id
1 'polypeptide(L)'
;MSSHLQQQNQNSAQSNTGTQSSDAEHDELQETMGNAAIQEMLNGHTIDPASIFSGAYNNHKQQEPSIKIALTESQMRNVQLFQIHWEQHKNRYEQVANQTDMPPKLIAALHWRESSGNFNTYLHQGDPLGKPAVNWPNNIPVFHKWEDAAIHALNMKRYNQQELSLQKDTTNFSQIATYAEAYNGLGYHNRGKQSPYVYAGSSPYVSGKYVADSQYDPHHVDGQVGVVPLVGSVDGIQTQHDLSPQLLSLETAWDRVSNGQKLLKRGMDGMEVKALQTHLKDLGYIESIDGDFGPGTERAIKDFQRDFGLTIDGIVGSGTAAEIMVALQNKSTQDQQQPNIN
;
A
#
# COMPACT_ATOMS: atom_id res chain seq x y z
N MET A 1 -9.01 -71.67 60.36
CA MET A 1 -7.79 -71.14 61.01
C MET A 1 -6.84 -70.75 59.89
N SER A 2 -6.95 -69.54 59.33
CA SER A 2 -6.62 -68.23 59.93
C SER A 2 -5.16 -67.86 59.67
N SER A 3 -4.98 -66.58 59.32
CA SER A 3 -3.81 -65.72 59.50
C SER A 3 -2.60 -65.95 58.60
N HIS A 4 -1.85 -64.98 58.12
CA HIS A 4 -1.81 -63.50 58.23
C HIS A 4 -0.76 -63.06 57.18
N LEU A 5 -1.03 -62.08 56.31
CA LEU A 5 -0.64 -60.66 56.40
C LEU A 5 0.87 -60.33 56.32
N GLN A 6 1.18 -59.49 55.30
CA GLN A 6 2.07 -58.30 55.31
C GLN A 6 3.60 -58.53 55.45
N GLN A 7 4.52 -57.76 54.86
CA GLN A 7 4.53 -56.39 54.29
C GLN A 7 5.86 -56.24 53.48
N GLN A 8 5.87 -55.70 52.25
CA GLN A 8 6.19 -54.30 51.82
C GLN A 8 7.57 -54.20 51.14
N ASN A 9 7.62 -53.73 49.88
CA ASN A 9 7.87 -52.31 49.63
C ASN A 9 7.51 -51.88 48.20
N GLN A 10 6.92 -50.70 48.11
CA GLN A 10 6.41 -50.00 46.93
C GLN A 10 7.47 -49.04 46.36
N ASN A 11 7.37 -48.77 45.05
CA ASN A 11 7.62 -47.50 44.33
C ASN A 11 8.00 -47.82 42.88
N SER A 12 7.53 -47.18 41.82
CA SER A 12 6.36 -46.35 41.53
C SER A 12 6.36 -46.25 39.98
N ALA A 13 5.18 -46.21 39.38
CA ALA A 13 5.03 -46.07 37.94
C ALA A 13 5.55 -44.71 37.46
N GLN A 14 6.18 -44.68 36.28
CA GLN A 14 6.14 -43.52 35.40
C GLN A 14 6.28 -43.97 33.94
N SER A 15 5.18 -43.73 33.22
CA SER A 15 5.01 -43.80 31.77
C SER A 15 5.95 -42.81 31.09
N ASN A 16 6.74 -43.30 30.14
CA ASN A 16 7.57 -42.47 29.27
C ASN A 16 6.77 -42.12 28.02
N THR A 17 6.14 -40.95 28.01
CA THR A 17 5.64 -40.27 26.82
C THR A 17 6.28 -38.89 26.75
N GLY A 18 7.30 -38.76 25.90
CA GLY A 18 7.96 -37.53 25.48
C GLY A 18 8.72 -37.89 24.20
N THR A 19 8.81 -37.07 23.14
CA THR A 19 8.67 -35.62 23.04
C THR A 19 8.51 -35.33 21.54
N GLN A 20 7.37 -34.78 21.11
CA GLN A 20 7.15 -34.24 19.75
C GLN A 20 6.11 -33.11 19.88
N SER A 21 6.50 -31.94 20.40
CA SER A 21 5.63 -30.75 20.34
C SER A 21 6.31 -29.39 20.54
N SER A 22 7.63 -29.27 20.68
CA SER A 22 8.28 -27.97 20.98
C SER A 22 8.60 -27.12 19.75
N ASP A 23 8.74 -27.72 18.57
CA ASP A 23 9.28 -27.02 17.40
C ASP A 23 8.17 -26.32 16.59
N ALA A 24 6.94 -26.83 16.64
CA ALA A 24 5.80 -26.23 15.96
C ALA A 24 5.29 -24.95 16.65
N GLU A 25 5.28 -24.89 17.98
CA GLU A 25 4.86 -23.69 18.73
C GLU A 25 5.85 -22.53 18.60
N HIS A 26 7.15 -22.84 18.40
CA HIS A 26 8.19 -21.83 18.26
C HIS A 26 8.17 -21.16 16.89
N ASP A 27 7.82 -21.89 15.83
CA ASP A 27 7.67 -21.39 14.46
C ASP A 27 6.39 -20.55 14.29
N GLU A 28 5.28 -20.94 14.93
CA GLU A 28 4.00 -20.20 14.90
C GLU A 28 4.12 -18.82 15.57
N LEU A 29 4.95 -18.71 16.63
CA LEU A 29 5.28 -17.44 17.29
C LEU A 29 6.20 -16.55 16.45
N GLN A 30 7.10 -17.12 15.63
CA GLN A 30 7.89 -16.32 14.68
C GLN A 30 7.01 -15.77 13.56
N GLU A 31 6.07 -16.58 13.06
CA GLU A 31 5.13 -16.22 12.00
C GLU A 31 4.21 -15.06 12.40
N THR A 32 3.92 -14.89 13.69
CA THR A 32 2.96 -13.90 14.16
C THR A 32 3.59 -12.54 14.52
N MET A 33 4.89 -12.48 14.83
CA MET A 33 5.49 -11.29 15.46
C MET A 33 6.63 -10.62 14.68
N GLY A 34 7.19 -11.27 13.66
CA GLY A 34 8.32 -10.73 12.91
C GLY A 34 9.63 -10.75 13.71
N ASN A 35 10.75 -10.90 13.00
CA ASN A 35 12.06 -11.21 13.59
C ASN A 35 12.55 -10.19 14.64
N ALA A 36 12.10 -8.95 14.58
CA ALA A 36 12.46 -7.90 15.54
C ALA A 36 11.68 -7.98 16.87
N ALA A 37 10.43 -8.47 16.87
CA ALA A 37 9.64 -8.60 18.10
C ALA A 37 10.05 -9.81 18.94
N ILE A 38 10.52 -10.89 18.29
CA ILE A 38 11.04 -12.10 18.95
C ILE A 38 12.25 -11.76 19.84
N GLN A 39 13.13 -10.86 19.39
CA GLN A 39 14.32 -10.44 20.14
C GLN A 39 13.97 -9.57 21.37
N GLU A 40 12.90 -8.77 21.33
CA GLU A 40 12.50 -7.93 22.46
C GLU A 40 11.59 -8.65 23.47
N MET A 41 10.84 -9.67 23.05
CA MET A 41 9.88 -10.38 23.90
C MET A 41 10.48 -11.47 24.79
N LEU A 42 11.72 -11.91 24.53
CA LEU A 42 12.41 -12.93 25.35
C LEU A 42 12.99 -12.36 26.66
N ASN A 43 12.82 -11.07 26.95
CA ASN A 43 13.17 -10.46 28.25
C ASN A 43 12.07 -10.60 29.32
N GLY A 44 11.49 -11.80 29.43
CA GLY A 44 10.97 -12.32 30.71
C GLY A 44 9.62 -11.82 31.23
N HIS A 45 8.65 -11.45 30.37
CA HIS A 45 7.28 -11.16 30.82
C HIS A 45 6.24 -12.05 30.11
N THR A 46 5.51 -12.84 30.89
CA THR A 46 4.33 -13.62 30.49
C THR A 46 3.21 -12.71 29.98
N ILE A 47 2.67 -12.98 28.79
CA ILE A 47 1.58 -12.20 28.17
C ILE A 47 0.22 -12.89 28.43
N ASP A 48 -0.79 -12.05 28.73
CA ASP A 48 -2.19 -12.36 29.02
C ASP A 48 -3.02 -12.57 27.70
N PRO A 49 -3.96 -13.54 27.60
CA PRO A 49 -4.49 -14.06 26.32
C PRO A 49 -5.56 -13.23 25.57
N ALA A 50 -5.79 -11.95 25.88
CA ALA A 50 -6.79 -11.13 25.18
C ALA A 50 -6.22 -10.50 23.89
N SER A 51 -5.95 -11.36 22.90
CA SER A 51 -5.32 -11.11 21.57
C SER A 51 -4.07 -10.21 21.59
N ILE A 52 -2.95 -10.74 21.10
CA ILE A 52 -1.70 -9.97 20.90
C ILE A 52 -1.89 -8.72 20.00
N PHE A 53 -2.98 -8.66 19.21
CA PHE A 53 -3.30 -7.53 18.34
C PHE A 53 -4.22 -6.48 18.99
N SER A 54 -4.78 -6.75 20.17
CA SER A 54 -5.78 -5.87 20.80
C SER A 54 -5.26 -4.46 21.04
N GLY A 55 -3.99 -4.33 21.45
CA GLY A 55 -3.31 -3.04 21.57
C GLY A 55 -3.21 -2.30 20.23
N ALA A 56 -2.74 -2.97 19.19
CA ALA A 56 -2.58 -2.38 17.86
C ALA A 56 -3.93 -1.95 17.28
N TYR A 57 -4.93 -2.83 17.34
CA TYR A 57 -6.29 -2.54 16.91
C TYR A 57 -6.90 -1.32 17.60
N ASN A 58 -6.79 -1.24 18.92
CA ASN A 58 -7.32 -0.11 19.67
C ASN A 58 -6.59 1.19 19.33
N ASN A 59 -5.27 1.15 19.10
CA ASN A 59 -4.49 2.31 18.68
C ASN A 59 -4.91 2.80 17.29
N HIS A 60 -5.13 1.90 16.33
CA HIS A 60 -5.61 2.28 15.00
C HIS A 60 -7.01 2.88 15.05
N LYS A 61 -7.90 2.29 15.86
CA LYS A 61 -9.27 2.78 16.06
C LYS A 61 -9.33 4.20 16.62
N GLN A 62 -8.40 4.56 17.52
CA GLN A 62 -8.31 5.92 18.05
C GLN A 62 -7.81 6.93 17.01
N GLN A 63 -7.00 6.50 16.04
CA GLN A 63 -6.45 7.38 15.02
C GLN A 63 -7.43 7.68 13.90
N GLU A 64 -8.28 6.72 13.54
CA GLU A 64 -9.21 6.76 12.42
C GLU A 64 -9.89 8.14 12.21
N PRO A 65 -10.48 8.81 13.22
CA PRO A 65 -11.17 10.10 13.03
C PRO A 65 -10.24 11.28 12.69
N SER A 66 -8.93 11.12 12.78
CA SER A 66 -7.95 12.22 12.65
C SER A 66 -7.06 12.12 11.40
N ILE A 67 -7.26 11.07 10.60
CA ILE A 67 -6.40 10.77 9.46
C ILE A 67 -6.71 11.73 8.32
N LYS A 68 -5.67 12.38 7.82
CA LYS A 68 -5.68 13.23 6.63
C LYS A 68 -4.59 12.77 5.69
N ILE A 69 -4.84 12.82 4.39
CA ILE A 69 -3.81 12.54 3.39
C ILE A 69 -2.84 13.73 3.35
N ALA A 70 -1.54 13.44 3.44
CA ALA A 70 -0.45 14.43 3.45
C ALA A 70 0.71 13.89 2.59
N LEU A 71 0.51 13.89 1.27
CA LEU A 71 1.46 13.31 0.32
C LEU A 71 2.41 14.38 -0.23
N THR A 72 3.69 14.05 -0.30
CA THR A 72 4.66 14.77 -1.14
C THR A 72 4.40 14.52 -2.63
N GLU A 73 4.95 15.34 -3.53
CA GLU A 73 4.81 15.13 -5.00
C GLU A 73 5.26 13.72 -5.44
N SER A 74 6.36 13.20 -4.87
CA SER A 74 6.82 11.83 -5.13
C SER A 74 5.85 10.76 -4.63
N GLN A 75 5.30 10.93 -3.43
CA GLN A 75 4.30 10.01 -2.88
C GLN A 75 2.99 10.06 -3.67
N MET A 76 2.59 11.23 -4.16
CA MET A 76 1.44 11.38 -5.05
C MET A 76 1.61 10.57 -6.35
N ARG A 77 2.81 10.61 -6.95
CA ARG A 77 3.14 9.76 -8.11
C ARG A 77 3.06 8.27 -7.78
N ASN A 78 3.52 7.86 -6.59
CA ASN A 78 3.44 6.48 -6.13
C ASN A 78 1.98 6.00 -6.00
N VAL A 79 1.08 6.83 -5.45
CA VAL A 79 -0.36 6.51 -5.37
C VAL A 79 -0.99 6.32 -6.75
N GLN A 80 -0.67 7.17 -7.72
CA GLN A 80 -1.24 7.02 -9.08
C GLN A 80 -0.78 5.75 -9.77
N LEU A 81 0.51 5.43 -9.65
CA LEU A 81 1.06 4.20 -10.21
C LEU A 81 0.36 2.99 -9.58
N PHE A 82 0.08 3.05 -8.27
CA PHE A 82 -0.74 2.04 -7.61
C PHE A 82 -2.18 1.96 -8.14
N GLN A 83 -2.87 3.10 -8.31
CA GLN A 83 -4.24 3.13 -8.84
C GLN A 83 -4.32 2.57 -10.27
N ILE A 84 -3.38 2.93 -11.15
CA ILE A 84 -3.28 2.38 -12.50
C ILE A 84 -3.05 0.87 -12.45
N HIS A 85 -2.12 0.43 -11.60
CA HIS A 85 -1.82 -0.98 -11.40
C HIS A 85 -3.03 -1.76 -10.89
N TRP A 86 -3.77 -1.19 -9.93
CA TRP A 86 -5.01 -1.75 -9.42
C TRP A 86 -6.03 -1.94 -10.56
N GLU A 87 -6.33 -0.91 -11.34
CA GLU A 87 -7.33 -1.01 -12.41
C GLU A 87 -6.95 -2.02 -13.50
N GLN A 88 -5.67 -2.11 -13.85
CA GLN A 88 -5.17 -3.06 -14.83
C GLN A 88 -5.20 -4.52 -14.34
N HIS A 89 -5.14 -4.74 -13.03
CA HIS A 89 -4.89 -6.07 -12.47
C HIS A 89 -5.89 -6.51 -11.40
N LYS A 90 -6.97 -5.77 -11.14
CA LYS A 90 -7.98 -6.07 -10.11
C LYS A 90 -8.51 -7.50 -10.18
N ASN A 91 -8.73 -8.04 -11.37
CA ASN A 91 -9.21 -9.42 -11.55
C ASN A 91 -8.25 -10.46 -10.97
N ARG A 92 -6.93 -10.21 -11.00
CA ARG A 92 -5.94 -11.12 -10.40
C ARG A 92 -6.00 -11.08 -8.88
N TYR A 93 -6.14 -9.89 -8.31
CA TYR A 93 -6.32 -9.71 -6.87
C TYR A 93 -7.65 -10.33 -6.39
N GLU A 94 -8.72 -10.20 -7.18
CA GLU A 94 -10.01 -10.85 -6.90
C GLU A 94 -9.92 -12.37 -6.92
N GLN A 95 -9.13 -12.96 -7.82
CA GLN A 95 -8.90 -14.40 -7.86
C GLN A 95 -8.23 -14.91 -6.58
N VAL A 96 -7.21 -14.21 -6.09
CA VAL A 96 -6.57 -14.54 -4.81
C VAL A 96 -7.56 -14.34 -3.66
N ALA A 97 -8.25 -13.20 -3.63
CA ALA A 97 -9.26 -12.89 -2.62
C ALA A 97 -10.37 -13.93 -2.53
N ASN A 98 -10.82 -14.50 -3.65
CA ASN A 98 -11.81 -15.58 -3.67
C ASN A 98 -11.32 -16.87 -3.02
N GLN A 99 -10.01 -17.11 -3.00
CA GLN A 99 -9.41 -18.32 -2.42
C GLN A 99 -8.97 -18.11 -0.96
N THR A 100 -8.66 -16.88 -0.57
CA THR A 100 -8.16 -16.56 0.77
C THR A 100 -9.16 -15.82 1.64
N ASP A 101 -10.31 -15.39 1.09
CA ASP A 101 -11.28 -14.52 1.77
C ASP A 101 -10.67 -13.22 2.31
N MET A 102 -9.62 -12.70 1.63
CA MET A 102 -8.94 -11.45 1.99
C MET A 102 -9.45 -10.30 1.12
N PRO A 103 -9.50 -9.06 1.63
CA PRO A 103 -9.88 -7.91 0.81
C PRO A 103 -8.91 -7.72 -0.36
N PRO A 104 -9.37 -7.71 -1.63
CA PRO A 104 -8.48 -7.67 -2.80
C PRO A 104 -7.61 -6.42 -2.84
N LYS A 105 -8.11 -5.30 -2.32
CA LYS A 105 -7.39 -4.01 -2.27
C LYS A 105 -6.29 -4.01 -1.21
N LEU A 106 -6.53 -4.69 -0.09
CA LEU A 106 -5.48 -4.94 0.90
C LEU A 106 -4.38 -5.82 0.30
N ILE A 107 -4.74 -6.89 -0.42
CA ILE A 107 -3.76 -7.72 -1.14
C ILE A 107 -2.94 -6.87 -2.11
N ALA A 108 -3.59 -6.01 -2.90
CA ALA A 108 -2.90 -5.12 -3.84
C ALA A 108 -1.96 -4.14 -3.13
N ALA A 109 -2.39 -3.52 -2.03
CA ALA A 109 -1.58 -2.57 -1.28
C ALA A 109 -0.37 -3.25 -0.62
N LEU A 110 -0.52 -4.45 -0.05
CA LEU A 110 0.59 -5.26 0.44
C LEU A 110 1.56 -5.58 -0.71
N HIS A 111 1.05 -6.06 -1.85
CA HIS A 111 1.88 -6.36 -3.03
C HIS A 111 2.66 -5.14 -3.54
N TRP A 112 2.04 -3.96 -3.49
CA TRP A 112 2.69 -2.70 -3.82
C TRP A 112 3.83 -2.36 -2.86
N ARG A 113 3.60 -2.50 -1.55
CA ARG A 113 4.61 -2.26 -0.51
C ARG A 113 5.80 -3.22 -0.62
N GLU A 114 5.54 -4.48 -0.90
CA GLU A 114 6.57 -5.52 -0.90
C GLU A 114 7.38 -5.56 -2.20
N SER A 115 6.78 -5.18 -3.33
CA SER A 115 7.44 -5.38 -4.63
C SER A 115 7.01 -4.40 -5.74
N SER A 116 6.36 -3.29 -5.38
CA SER A 116 5.81 -2.34 -6.36
C SER A 116 4.88 -3.01 -7.39
N GLY A 117 4.13 -4.03 -6.95
CA GLY A 117 3.18 -4.75 -7.80
C GLY A 117 3.81 -5.74 -8.78
N ASN A 118 5.08 -6.13 -8.61
CA ASN A 118 5.75 -7.04 -9.52
C ASN A 118 5.22 -8.48 -9.41
N PHE A 119 4.39 -8.88 -10.38
CA PHE A 119 3.86 -10.24 -10.45
C PHE A 119 4.88 -11.35 -10.74
N ASN A 120 6.17 -11.02 -10.85
CA ASN A 120 7.25 -12.00 -10.94
C ASN A 120 7.97 -12.21 -9.61
N THR A 121 7.44 -11.70 -8.50
CA THR A 121 8.04 -11.85 -7.16
C THR A 121 7.09 -12.43 -6.13
N TYR A 122 7.63 -13.07 -5.08
CA TYR A 122 6.84 -13.54 -3.94
C TYR A 122 6.24 -12.36 -3.18
N LEU A 123 4.95 -12.45 -2.83
CA LEU A 123 4.22 -11.39 -2.12
C LEU A 123 4.89 -11.01 -0.79
N HIS A 124 5.46 -11.96 -0.05
CA HIS A 124 5.98 -11.71 1.31
C HIS A 124 7.26 -10.89 1.42
N GLN A 125 8.15 -11.04 0.44
CA GLN A 125 9.54 -10.62 0.63
C GLN A 125 10.23 -10.17 -0.67
N GLY A 126 9.56 -10.33 -1.82
CA GLY A 126 10.04 -9.75 -3.08
C GLY A 126 11.06 -10.57 -3.87
N ASP A 127 11.45 -11.79 -3.45
CA ASP A 127 12.33 -12.62 -4.28
C ASP A 127 11.65 -12.98 -5.61
N PRO A 128 12.42 -13.24 -6.68
CA PRO A 128 11.87 -13.70 -7.95
C PRO A 128 11.19 -15.08 -7.85
N LEU A 129 10.03 -15.21 -8.49
CA LEU A 129 9.36 -16.49 -8.71
C LEU A 129 10.21 -17.44 -9.57
N GLY A 130 9.91 -18.74 -9.50
CA GLY A 130 10.60 -19.79 -10.22
C GLY A 130 11.97 -20.17 -9.64
N LYS A 131 12.33 -19.61 -8.49
CA LYS A 131 13.53 -19.95 -7.71
C LYS A 131 13.16 -20.15 -6.24
N PRO A 132 13.97 -20.92 -5.48
CA PRO A 132 13.85 -20.97 -4.03
C PRO A 132 13.95 -19.58 -3.41
N ALA A 133 13.10 -19.31 -2.41
CA ALA A 133 13.17 -18.08 -1.63
C ALA A 133 14.46 -18.04 -0.81
N VAL A 134 15.09 -16.88 -0.75
CA VAL A 134 16.31 -16.59 0.01
C VAL A 134 15.95 -15.83 1.28
N ASN A 135 15.05 -14.85 1.17
CA ASN A 135 14.58 -14.08 2.31
C ASN A 135 13.52 -14.87 3.09
N TRP A 136 13.48 -14.66 4.40
CA TRP A 136 12.50 -15.31 5.25
C TRP A 136 11.07 -14.87 4.89
N PRO A 137 10.08 -15.78 4.82
CA PRO A 137 10.21 -17.23 4.97
C PRO A 137 10.87 -17.88 3.75
N ASN A 138 11.98 -18.61 3.96
CA ASN A 138 12.80 -19.18 2.89
C ASN A 138 12.61 -20.69 2.69
N ASN A 139 11.92 -21.37 3.61
CA ASN A 139 11.55 -22.78 3.51
C ASN A 139 10.12 -22.96 2.98
N ILE A 140 9.84 -22.39 1.80
CA ILE A 140 8.53 -22.45 1.15
C ILE A 140 8.62 -23.11 -0.24
N PRO A 141 7.52 -23.64 -0.80
CA PRO A 141 7.53 -24.20 -2.14
C PRO A 141 7.95 -23.19 -3.21
N VAL A 142 8.54 -23.68 -4.30
CA VAL A 142 8.85 -22.84 -5.46
C VAL A 142 7.59 -22.64 -6.28
N PHE A 143 7.15 -21.39 -6.41
CA PHE A 143 5.99 -21.03 -7.23
C PHE A 143 6.41 -20.41 -8.56
N HIS A 144 5.65 -20.70 -9.61
CA HIS A 144 5.82 -20.12 -10.95
C HIS A 144 4.68 -19.18 -11.35
N LYS A 145 3.59 -19.19 -10.59
CA LYS A 145 2.46 -18.28 -10.74
C LYS A 145 2.34 -17.44 -9.49
N TRP A 146 2.09 -16.15 -9.68
CA TRP A 146 1.99 -15.22 -8.57
C TRP A 146 0.78 -15.52 -7.69
N GLU A 147 -0.35 -15.91 -8.27
CA GLU A 147 -1.57 -16.23 -7.54
C GLU A 147 -1.33 -17.35 -6.52
N ASP A 148 -0.69 -18.43 -6.95
CA ASP A 148 -0.36 -19.57 -6.06
C ASP A 148 0.58 -19.14 -4.92
N ALA A 149 1.60 -18.33 -5.25
CA ALA A 149 2.53 -17.79 -4.27
C ALA A 149 1.84 -16.84 -3.27
N ALA A 150 0.95 -15.98 -3.75
CA ALA A 150 0.20 -15.01 -2.95
C ALA A 150 -0.81 -15.72 -2.03
N ILE A 151 -1.50 -16.75 -2.52
CA ILE A 151 -2.41 -17.57 -1.71
C ILE A 151 -1.65 -18.26 -0.58
N HIS A 152 -0.52 -18.90 -0.90
CA HIS A 152 0.35 -19.49 0.11
C HIS A 152 0.77 -18.45 1.15
N ALA A 153 1.21 -17.28 0.69
CA ALA A 153 1.68 -16.21 1.55
C ALA A 153 0.60 -15.72 2.53
N LEU A 154 -0.61 -15.46 2.02
CA LEU A 154 -1.72 -15.00 2.86
C LEU A 154 -2.18 -16.10 3.85
N ASN A 155 -2.10 -17.37 3.46
CA ASN A 155 -2.43 -18.50 4.33
C ASN A 155 -1.43 -18.71 5.47
N MET A 156 -0.15 -18.38 5.28
CA MET A 156 0.83 -18.33 6.39
C MET A 156 0.47 -17.27 7.44
N LYS A 157 -0.34 -16.27 7.08
CA LYS A 157 -0.86 -15.23 7.99
C LYS A 157 -2.34 -15.42 8.33
N ARG A 158 -2.87 -16.65 8.18
CA ARG A 158 -4.30 -16.93 8.37
C ARG A 158 -4.78 -16.66 9.80
N TYR A 159 -3.92 -16.89 10.79
CA TYR A 159 -4.22 -16.57 12.19
C TYR A 159 -4.58 -15.08 12.37
N ASN A 160 -3.75 -14.17 11.83
CA ASN A 160 -4.00 -12.72 11.90
C ASN A 160 -5.34 -12.34 11.26
N GLN A 161 -5.68 -12.96 10.13
CA GLN A 161 -6.95 -12.75 9.46
C GLN A 161 -8.13 -13.19 10.33
N GLN A 162 -8.04 -14.37 10.95
CA GLN A 162 -9.09 -14.93 11.80
C GLN A 162 -9.31 -14.11 13.07
N GLU A 163 -8.23 -13.76 13.78
CA GLU A 163 -8.27 -12.93 14.99
C GLU A 163 -8.93 -11.58 14.74
N LEU A 164 -8.61 -10.96 13.60
CA LEU A 164 -9.20 -9.69 13.20
C LEU A 164 -10.54 -9.85 12.50
N SER A 165 -11.04 -11.07 12.29
CA SER A 165 -12.29 -11.33 11.54
C SER A 165 -12.32 -10.65 10.16
N LEU A 166 -11.19 -10.66 9.45
CA LEU A 166 -11.08 -10.12 8.08
C LEU A 166 -11.71 -11.07 7.07
N GLN A 167 -12.61 -10.51 6.27
CA GLN A 167 -13.32 -11.14 5.17
C GLN A 167 -13.07 -10.37 3.88
N LYS A 168 -13.40 -10.96 2.73
CA LYS A 168 -13.17 -10.35 1.42
C LYS A 168 -13.79 -8.96 1.25
N ASP A 169 -14.91 -8.71 1.91
CA ASP A 169 -15.66 -7.45 1.87
C ASP A 169 -15.31 -6.48 3.03
N THR A 170 -14.32 -6.81 3.86
CA THR A 170 -13.92 -5.95 4.98
C THR A 170 -13.41 -4.61 4.48
N THR A 171 -14.09 -3.54 4.90
CA THR A 171 -13.73 -2.14 4.66
C THR A 171 -13.30 -1.41 5.94
N ASN A 172 -13.41 -2.07 7.10
CA ASN A 172 -13.09 -1.46 8.38
C ASN A 172 -11.61 -1.07 8.46
N PHE A 173 -11.40 0.22 8.68
CA PHE A 173 -10.09 0.83 8.77
C PHE A 173 -9.16 0.12 9.77
N SER A 174 -9.65 -0.09 10.99
CA SER A 174 -8.84 -0.58 12.10
C SER A 174 -8.42 -2.03 11.85
N GLN A 175 -9.31 -2.85 11.28
CA GLN A 175 -8.98 -4.23 10.88
C GLN A 175 -7.89 -4.24 9.80
N ILE A 176 -8.05 -3.42 8.75
CA ILE A 176 -7.07 -3.30 7.65
C ILE A 176 -5.70 -2.82 8.16
N ALA A 177 -5.69 -1.75 8.96
CA ALA A 177 -4.46 -1.18 9.51
C ALA A 177 -3.73 -2.17 10.42
N THR A 178 -4.47 -2.86 11.31
CA THR A 178 -3.88 -3.85 12.24
C THR A 178 -3.30 -5.03 11.47
N TYR A 179 -4.00 -5.54 10.46
CA TYR A 179 -3.49 -6.64 9.65
C TYR A 179 -2.24 -6.22 8.90
N ALA A 180 -2.21 -5.02 8.30
CA ALA A 180 -1.04 -4.54 7.59
C ALA A 180 0.16 -4.35 8.51
N GLU A 181 -0.04 -3.85 9.74
CA GLU A 181 1.03 -3.74 10.72
C GLU A 181 1.53 -5.13 11.15
N ALA A 182 0.63 -6.07 11.42
CA ALA A 182 0.99 -7.45 11.76
C ALA A 182 1.68 -8.19 10.59
N TYR A 183 1.32 -7.87 9.35
CA TYR A 183 1.92 -8.44 8.15
C TYR A 183 3.41 -8.07 8.04
N ASN A 184 3.74 -6.80 8.29
CA ASN A 184 5.12 -6.30 8.32
C ASN A 184 5.83 -6.63 9.67
N GLY A 185 5.08 -6.70 10.76
CA GLY A 185 5.55 -6.90 12.14
C GLY A 185 5.23 -5.72 13.07
N LEU A 186 4.89 -6.03 14.33
CA LEU A 186 4.42 -5.08 15.35
C LEU A 186 5.51 -4.24 16.04
N GLY A 187 6.73 -4.20 15.49
CA GLY A 187 7.87 -3.52 16.13
C GLY A 187 7.67 -2.02 16.37
N TYR A 188 6.90 -1.35 15.50
CA TYR A 188 6.54 0.07 15.69
C TYR A 188 5.53 0.23 16.82
N HIS A 189 4.42 -0.52 16.78
CA HIS A 189 3.42 -0.57 17.84
C HIS A 189 4.03 -0.79 19.23
N ASN A 190 4.86 -1.83 19.38
CA ASN A 190 5.47 -2.23 20.66
C ASN A 190 6.35 -1.13 21.29
N ARG A 191 6.78 -0.16 20.46
CA ARG A 191 7.63 0.97 20.88
C ARG A 191 6.87 2.29 20.91
N GLY A 192 5.54 2.25 20.79
CA GLY A 192 4.68 3.43 20.76
C GLY A 192 4.97 4.37 19.58
N LYS A 193 5.44 3.83 18.45
CA LYS A 193 5.73 4.58 17.22
C LYS A 193 4.70 4.26 16.15
N GLN A 194 4.49 5.20 15.25
CA GLN A 194 3.63 4.97 14.08
C GLN A 194 4.39 4.24 12.99
N SER A 195 3.76 3.20 12.44
CA SER A 195 4.33 2.40 11.37
C SER A 195 4.28 3.16 10.04
N PRO A 196 5.42 3.52 9.42
CA PRO A 196 5.43 4.06 8.05
C PRO A 196 4.83 3.07 7.05
N TYR A 197 4.98 1.76 7.31
CA TYR A 197 4.38 0.72 6.47
C TYR A 197 2.85 0.86 6.38
N VAL A 198 2.21 1.27 7.48
CA VAL A 198 0.77 1.49 7.53
C VAL A 198 0.41 2.90 7.07
N TYR A 199 1.10 3.92 7.60
CA TYR A 199 0.61 5.31 7.60
C TYR A 199 1.39 6.31 6.73
N ALA A 200 2.52 5.94 6.12
CA ALA A 200 3.29 6.91 5.33
C ALA A 200 2.44 7.61 4.27
N GLY A 201 2.53 8.94 4.20
CA GLY A 201 1.65 9.76 3.35
C GLY A 201 0.33 10.20 3.99
N SER A 202 0.17 10.02 5.31
CA SER A 202 -0.99 10.51 6.08
C SER A 202 -0.60 11.17 7.40
N SER A 203 -1.50 11.96 7.97
CA SER A 203 -1.26 12.80 9.17
C SER A 203 -0.73 12.06 10.42
N PRO A 204 -1.04 10.78 10.69
CA PRO A 204 -0.42 10.07 11.80
C PRO A 204 1.08 9.86 11.64
N TYR A 205 1.62 9.93 10.41
CA TYR A 205 3.03 9.73 10.12
C TYR A 205 3.66 10.97 9.49
N VAL A 206 4.59 11.60 10.21
CA VAL A 206 5.37 12.74 9.70
C VAL A 206 6.78 12.30 9.29
N SER A 207 7.48 11.60 10.18
CA SER A 207 8.82 11.04 9.97
C SER A 207 9.12 9.96 11.01
N GLY A 208 10.20 9.22 10.82
CA GLY A 208 10.66 8.18 11.73
C GLY A 208 10.66 6.80 11.09
N LYS A 209 11.82 6.18 10.88
CA LYS A 209 11.90 4.84 10.29
C LYS A 209 13.04 4.01 10.88
N TYR A 210 12.82 2.71 11.04
CA TYR A 210 13.93 1.77 11.24
C TYR A 210 14.63 1.56 9.90
N VAL A 211 15.85 2.06 9.77
CA VAL A 211 16.65 1.96 8.54
C VAL A 211 17.52 0.70 8.50
N ALA A 212 17.69 0.06 9.66
CA ALA A 212 18.30 -1.25 9.85
C ALA A 212 17.80 -1.84 11.18
N ASP A 213 18.16 -3.09 11.47
CA ASP A 213 17.83 -3.75 12.73
C ASP A 213 18.23 -2.87 13.94
N SER A 214 17.22 -2.55 14.76
CA SER A 214 17.33 -1.70 15.95
C SER A 214 17.80 -0.24 15.71
N GLN A 215 17.98 0.21 14.45
CA GLN A 215 18.41 1.57 14.13
C GLN A 215 17.22 2.44 13.71
N TYR A 216 16.65 3.18 14.67
CA TYR A 216 15.59 4.16 14.42
C TYR A 216 16.15 5.52 14.05
N ASP A 217 15.83 6.01 12.86
CA ASP A 217 16.08 7.40 12.45
C ASP A 217 14.76 8.20 12.59
N PRO A 218 14.66 9.15 13.54
CA PRO A 218 13.45 9.96 13.74
C PRO A 218 13.18 10.95 12.60
N HIS A 219 14.16 11.24 11.74
CA HIS A 219 14.07 12.23 10.66
C HIS A 219 13.87 11.59 9.28
N HIS A 220 14.08 10.28 9.15
CA HIS A 220 13.85 9.59 7.90
C HIS A 220 12.35 9.55 7.56
N VAL A 221 12.00 9.94 6.33
CA VAL A 221 10.65 9.87 5.80
C VAL A 221 10.57 8.73 4.80
N ASP A 222 9.59 7.84 4.94
CA ASP A 222 9.38 6.78 3.95
C ASP A 222 8.89 7.38 2.62
N GLY A 223 9.69 7.20 1.57
CA GLY A 223 9.34 7.64 0.21
C GLY A 223 8.20 6.85 -0.41
N GLN A 224 7.93 5.63 0.08
CA GLN A 224 6.77 4.85 -0.32
C GLN A 224 5.56 5.19 0.54
N VAL A 225 4.37 5.17 -0.07
CA VAL A 225 3.11 5.39 0.62
C VAL A 225 2.74 4.13 1.43
N GLY A 226 2.12 4.32 2.58
CA GLY A 226 1.68 3.24 3.47
C GLY A 226 0.44 2.51 2.95
N VAL A 227 0.17 1.32 3.49
CA VAL A 227 -0.97 0.48 3.08
C VAL A 227 -2.30 1.22 3.21
N VAL A 228 -2.53 1.92 4.31
CA VAL A 228 -3.81 2.58 4.57
C VAL A 228 -4.11 3.66 3.52
N PRO A 229 -3.21 4.62 3.24
CA PRO A 229 -3.44 5.58 2.16
C PRO A 229 -3.56 4.93 0.77
N LEU A 230 -2.87 3.82 0.51
CA LEU A 230 -3.01 3.08 -0.76
C LEU A 230 -4.42 2.47 -0.89
N VAL A 231 -4.90 1.70 0.09
CA VAL A 231 -6.27 1.14 0.06
C VAL A 231 -7.29 2.29 -0.01
N GLY A 232 -7.09 3.35 0.79
CA GLY A 232 -7.91 4.56 0.78
C GLY A 232 -8.00 5.23 -0.59
N SER A 233 -6.92 5.24 -1.36
CA SER A 233 -6.87 5.85 -2.70
C SER A 233 -7.70 5.14 -3.75
N VAL A 234 -8.00 3.85 -3.57
CA VAL A 234 -8.81 3.05 -4.50
C VAL A 234 -10.29 3.08 -4.13
N ASP A 235 -10.59 3.09 -2.83
CA ASP A 235 -11.97 3.02 -2.34
C ASP A 235 -12.61 4.34 -1.96
N GLY A 236 -11.79 5.39 -1.82
CA GLY A 236 -12.25 6.59 -1.14
C GLY A 236 -12.79 6.27 0.25
N ILE A 237 -12.06 5.43 1.03
CA ILE A 237 -12.55 4.89 2.31
C ILE A 237 -13.19 6.03 3.12
N GLN A 238 -14.53 5.94 3.25
CA GLN A 238 -15.30 6.71 4.21
C GLN A 238 -15.00 6.12 5.58
N THR A 239 -13.97 6.65 6.23
CA THR A 239 -14.09 6.87 7.67
C THR A 239 -15.10 8.02 7.87
N GLN A 240 -15.39 8.48 9.08
CA GLN A 240 -16.15 9.75 9.23
C GLN A 240 -15.52 10.93 8.46
N HIS A 241 -14.29 10.74 7.94
CA HIS A 241 -13.64 11.60 6.98
C HIS A 241 -13.25 10.85 5.68
N ASP A 242 -13.39 11.60 4.60
CA ASP A 242 -13.00 11.24 3.25
C ASP A 242 -11.47 11.07 3.18
N LEU A 243 -11.01 9.81 3.15
CA LEU A 243 -9.60 9.46 2.88
C LEU A 243 -9.31 9.38 1.39
N SER A 244 -10.30 9.65 0.53
CA SER A 244 -10.02 9.94 -0.87
C SER A 244 -9.06 11.09 -0.89
N PRO A 245 -7.97 10.98 -1.64
CA PRO A 245 -7.31 12.18 -2.09
C PRO A 245 -8.35 12.99 -2.87
N GLN A 246 -8.89 14.07 -2.27
CA GLN A 246 -9.46 15.17 -3.08
C GLN A 246 -8.41 15.74 -4.05
N LEU A 247 -7.16 15.30 -3.93
CA LEU A 247 -6.07 15.47 -4.86
C LEU A 247 -5.81 14.15 -5.56
N LEU A 248 -5.97 14.07 -6.88
CA LEU A 248 -5.02 13.46 -7.83
C LEU A 248 -5.71 12.93 -9.11
N SER A 249 -6.91 13.42 -9.43
CA SER A 249 -7.31 13.42 -10.84
C SER A 249 -6.45 14.42 -11.62
N LEU A 250 -6.33 14.21 -12.93
CA LEU A 250 -5.76 15.22 -13.82
C LEU A 250 -6.49 16.56 -13.69
N GLU A 251 -7.79 16.54 -13.36
CA GLU A 251 -8.62 17.72 -13.13
C GLU A 251 -8.12 18.54 -11.94
N THR A 252 -7.94 17.96 -10.74
CA THR A 252 -7.46 18.74 -9.59
C THR A 252 -6.00 19.20 -9.78
N ALA A 253 -5.19 18.43 -10.52
CA ALA A 253 -3.85 18.88 -10.90
C ALA A 253 -3.92 20.09 -11.81
N TRP A 254 -4.80 20.03 -12.81
CA TRP A 254 -5.05 21.13 -13.72
C TRP A 254 -5.58 22.36 -13.01
N ASP A 255 -6.49 22.21 -12.04
CA ASP A 255 -7.06 23.30 -11.25
C ASP A 255 -5.98 24.16 -10.56
N ARG A 256 -4.88 23.55 -10.12
CA ARG A 256 -3.78 24.32 -9.53
C ARG A 256 -3.08 25.21 -10.56
N VAL A 257 -2.98 24.76 -11.81
CA VAL A 257 -2.39 25.52 -12.90
C VAL A 257 -3.36 26.61 -13.39
N SER A 258 -4.61 26.23 -13.66
CA SER A 258 -5.65 27.13 -14.18
C SER A 258 -6.01 28.23 -13.18
N ASN A 259 -6.01 27.94 -11.88
CA ASN A 259 -6.23 28.93 -10.82
C ASN A 259 -4.94 29.69 -10.42
N GLY A 260 -3.82 29.48 -11.10
CA GLY A 260 -2.57 30.23 -10.91
C GLY A 260 -1.80 29.88 -9.62
N GLN A 261 -2.11 28.77 -8.97
CA GLN A 261 -1.40 28.27 -7.80
C GLN A 261 -0.08 27.58 -8.16
N LYS A 262 0.03 27.05 -9.38
CA LYS A 262 1.24 26.43 -9.94
C LYS A 262 1.52 27.01 -11.33
N LEU A 263 2.80 27.26 -11.61
CA LEU A 263 3.30 27.66 -12.93
C LEU A 263 4.17 26.52 -13.46
N LEU A 264 3.95 26.11 -14.72
CA LEU A 264 4.70 25.04 -15.36
C LEU A 264 5.70 25.57 -16.39
N LYS A 265 6.88 24.98 -16.41
CA LYS A 265 7.96 25.30 -17.36
C LYS A 265 8.90 24.11 -17.51
N ARG A 266 9.79 24.20 -18.51
CA ARG A 266 10.81 23.17 -18.78
C ARG A 266 11.59 22.76 -17.53
N GLY A 267 11.79 21.44 -17.39
CA GLY A 267 12.50 20.81 -16.28
C GLY A 267 11.62 20.50 -15.07
N MET A 268 10.34 20.86 -15.11
CA MET A 268 9.35 20.37 -14.14
C MET A 268 8.81 19.01 -14.58
N ASP A 269 8.33 18.24 -13.63
CA ASP A 269 7.64 16.97 -13.88
C ASP A 269 6.46 16.81 -12.93
N GLY A 270 5.67 15.76 -13.13
CA GLY A 270 4.58 15.38 -12.26
C GLY A 270 3.20 15.61 -12.85
N MET A 271 2.23 15.75 -11.96
CA MET A 271 0.80 15.65 -12.27
C MET A 271 0.25 16.77 -13.12
N GLU A 272 0.65 17.99 -12.78
CA GLU A 272 0.28 19.20 -13.51
C GLU A 272 0.84 19.15 -14.94
N VAL A 273 2.03 18.58 -15.11
CA VAL A 273 2.63 18.35 -16.43
C VAL A 273 1.88 17.25 -17.18
N LYS A 274 1.49 16.16 -16.54
CA LYS A 274 0.63 15.13 -17.16
C LYS A 274 -0.72 15.70 -17.58
N ALA A 275 -1.36 16.50 -16.73
CA ALA A 275 -2.63 17.15 -17.05
C ALA A 275 -2.48 18.08 -18.27
N LEU A 276 -1.43 18.91 -18.27
CA LEU A 276 -1.07 19.74 -19.41
C LEU A 276 -0.88 18.91 -20.69
N GLN A 277 -0.08 17.84 -20.62
CA GLN A 277 0.20 16.95 -21.74
C GLN A 277 -1.06 16.23 -22.25
N THR A 278 -1.96 15.82 -21.36
CA THR A 278 -3.29 15.28 -21.75
C THR A 278 -4.07 16.30 -22.56
N HIS A 279 -4.19 17.53 -22.08
CA HIS A 279 -4.89 18.59 -22.82
C HIS A 279 -4.23 18.92 -24.16
N LEU A 280 -2.90 18.97 -24.21
CA LEU A 280 -2.16 19.16 -25.46
C LEU A 280 -2.37 18.01 -26.43
N LYS A 281 -2.42 16.77 -25.95
CA LYS A 281 -2.70 15.59 -26.76
C LYS A 281 -4.12 15.65 -27.31
N ASP A 282 -5.10 15.97 -26.47
CA ASP A 282 -6.49 16.13 -26.86
C ASP A 282 -6.66 17.25 -27.90
N LEU A 283 -5.83 18.29 -27.86
CA LEU A 283 -5.76 19.34 -28.87
C LEU A 283 -4.92 18.99 -30.10
N GLY A 284 -4.17 17.87 -30.09
CA GLY A 284 -3.36 17.40 -31.20
C GLY A 284 -1.94 17.96 -31.28
N TYR A 285 -1.43 18.59 -30.22
CA TYR A 285 -0.08 19.16 -30.18
C TYR A 285 1.02 18.15 -29.80
N ILE A 286 0.66 17.05 -29.14
CA ILE A 286 1.59 15.97 -28.77
C ILE A 286 0.93 14.59 -28.88
N GLU A 287 1.74 13.53 -28.91
CA GLU A 287 1.26 12.14 -28.99
C GLU A 287 1.44 11.35 -27.69
N SER A 288 2.49 11.64 -26.93
CA SER A 288 2.90 10.92 -25.71
C SER A 288 2.71 11.76 -24.45
N ILE A 289 2.34 11.08 -23.36
CA ILE A 289 2.22 11.65 -22.02
C ILE A 289 3.20 10.90 -21.13
N ASP A 290 4.29 11.54 -20.73
CA ASP A 290 5.31 10.99 -19.84
C ASP A 290 5.31 11.66 -18.45
N GLY A 291 4.71 12.86 -18.36
CA GLY A 291 4.70 13.69 -17.16
C GLY A 291 5.96 14.52 -16.97
N ASP A 292 6.86 14.56 -17.96
CA ASP A 292 8.08 15.34 -17.92
C ASP A 292 7.94 16.57 -18.83
N PHE A 293 8.17 17.76 -18.30
CA PHE A 293 8.15 18.99 -19.09
C PHE A 293 9.49 19.13 -19.81
N GLY A 294 9.71 18.24 -20.77
CA GLY A 294 10.90 18.19 -21.61
C GLY A 294 10.84 19.16 -22.80
N PRO A 295 11.84 19.11 -23.69
CA PRO A 295 11.89 19.94 -24.90
C PRO A 295 10.67 19.74 -25.83
N GLY A 296 10.10 18.52 -25.85
CA GLY A 296 8.90 18.22 -26.64
C GLY A 296 7.67 18.98 -26.14
N THR A 297 7.43 18.97 -24.83
CA THR A 297 6.34 19.72 -24.18
C THR A 297 6.54 21.23 -24.32
N GLU A 298 7.77 21.73 -24.13
CA GLU A 298 8.08 23.16 -24.32
C GLU A 298 7.76 23.63 -25.73
N ARG A 299 8.14 22.85 -26.75
CA ARG A 299 7.82 23.17 -28.15
C ARG A 299 6.30 23.20 -28.38
N ALA A 300 5.59 22.18 -27.91
CA ALA A 300 4.14 22.11 -28.05
C ALA A 300 3.41 23.30 -27.40
N ILE A 301 3.88 23.76 -26.23
CA ILE A 301 3.33 24.97 -25.59
C ILE A 301 3.62 26.22 -26.40
N LYS A 302 4.83 26.37 -26.94
CA LYS A 302 5.14 27.53 -27.79
C LYS A 302 4.33 27.54 -29.07
N ASP A 303 4.07 26.36 -29.65
CA ASP A 303 3.20 26.23 -30.82
C ASP A 303 1.76 26.61 -30.47
N PHE A 304 1.21 26.08 -29.37
CA PHE A 304 -0.11 26.47 -28.86
C PHE A 304 -0.20 27.97 -28.59
N GLN A 305 0.76 28.55 -27.87
CA GLN A 305 0.79 29.98 -27.57
C GLN A 305 0.80 30.81 -28.85
N ARG A 306 1.55 30.39 -29.88
CA ARG A 306 1.58 31.06 -31.18
C ARG A 306 0.23 31.00 -31.88
N ASP A 307 -0.40 29.82 -31.90
CA ASP A 307 -1.65 29.59 -32.61
C ASP A 307 -2.83 30.35 -31.99
N PHE A 308 -2.76 30.64 -30.69
CA PHE A 308 -3.77 31.39 -29.94
C PHE A 308 -3.36 32.85 -29.60
N GLY A 309 -2.26 33.35 -30.17
CA GLY A 309 -1.86 34.76 -30.02
C GLY A 309 -1.41 35.16 -28.60
N LEU A 310 -0.91 34.21 -27.82
CA LEU A 310 -0.36 34.41 -26.48
C LEU A 310 1.13 34.79 -26.52
N THR A 311 1.68 35.21 -25.39
CA THR A 311 3.15 35.35 -25.22
C THR A 311 3.82 33.99 -25.42
N ILE A 312 4.76 33.90 -26.37
CA ILE A 312 5.43 32.64 -26.76
C ILE A 312 6.67 32.40 -25.87
N ASP A 313 6.45 32.20 -24.57
CA ASP A 313 7.51 32.00 -23.58
C ASP A 313 7.73 30.52 -23.20
N GLY A 314 6.84 29.62 -23.62
CA GLY A 314 6.88 28.21 -23.24
C GLY A 314 6.49 27.95 -21.78
N ILE A 315 5.87 28.93 -21.11
CA ILE A 315 5.45 28.87 -19.72
C ILE A 315 3.92 28.75 -19.64
N VAL A 316 3.45 27.84 -18.79
CA VAL A 316 2.02 27.66 -18.54
C VAL A 316 1.68 28.22 -17.16
N GLY A 317 1.19 29.46 -17.17
CA GLY A 317 0.45 30.05 -16.05
C GLY A 317 -1.06 30.00 -16.30
N SER A 318 -1.84 30.63 -15.42
CA SER A 318 -3.30 30.65 -15.50
C SER A 318 -3.84 31.18 -16.83
N GLY A 319 -3.18 32.16 -17.46
CA GLY A 319 -3.57 32.69 -18.77
C GLY A 319 -3.48 31.64 -19.90
N THR A 320 -2.33 30.97 -20.04
CA THR A 320 -2.15 29.88 -21.00
C THR A 320 -3.12 28.73 -20.71
N ALA A 321 -3.31 28.38 -19.44
CA ALA A 321 -4.21 27.31 -19.02
C ALA A 321 -5.69 27.62 -19.33
N ALA A 322 -6.15 28.84 -19.12
CA ALA A 322 -7.50 29.26 -19.48
C ALA A 322 -7.76 29.11 -20.98
N GLU A 323 -6.80 29.51 -21.82
CA GLU A 323 -6.93 29.39 -23.28
C GLU A 323 -6.97 27.93 -23.74
N ILE A 324 -6.19 27.04 -23.11
CA ILE A 324 -6.25 25.60 -23.36
C ILE A 324 -7.67 25.05 -23.11
N MET A 325 -8.34 25.50 -22.04
CA MET A 325 -9.71 25.07 -21.73
C MET A 325 -10.71 25.57 -22.76
N VAL A 326 -10.58 26.82 -23.21
CA VAL A 326 -11.41 27.37 -24.30
C VAL A 326 -11.22 26.58 -25.59
N ALA A 327 -9.97 26.26 -25.94
CA ALA A 327 -9.65 25.46 -27.12
C ALA A 327 -10.29 24.05 -27.06
N LEU A 328 -10.22 23.38 -25.91
CA LEU A 328 -10.83 22.07 -25.70
C LEU A 328 -12.36 22.11 -25.81
N GLN A 329 -12.99 23.15 -25.25
CA GLN A 329 -14.44 23.35 -25.34
C GLN A 329 -14.88 23.59 -26.78
N ASN A 330 -14.13 24.39 -27.54
CA ASN A 330 -14.39 24.64 -28.96
C ASN A 330 -14.27 23.36 -29.79
N LYS A 331 -13.23 22.55 -29.56
CA LYS A 331 -13.04 21.26 -30.23
C LYS A 331 -14.19 20.30 -29.94
N SER A 332 -14.58 20.16 -28.68
CA SER A 332 -15.72 19.32 -28.27
C SER A 332 -17.03 19.73 -28.94
N THR A 333 -17.25 21.03 -29.14
CA THR A 333 -18.43 21.57 -29.82
C THR A 333 -18.41 21.28 -31.33
N GLN A 334 -17.24 21.31 -31.96
CA GLN A 334 -17.08 20.97 -33.38
C GLN A 334 -17.30 19.48 -33.66
N ASP A 335 -16.78 18.61 -32.79
CA ASP A 335 -16.95 17.16 -32.92
C ASP A 335 -18.41 16.72 -32.76
N GLN A 336 -19.21 17.47 -31.99
CA GLN A 336 -20.66 17.24 -31.84
C GLN A 336 -21.50 17.79 -33.01
N GLN A 337 -20.94 18.66 -33.86
CA GLN A 337 -21.64 19.30 -34.98
C GLN A 337 -21.35 18.67 -36.34
N GLN A 338 -20.54 17.60 -36.42
CA GLN A 338 -20.44 16.76 -37.62
C GLN A 338 -21.49 15.63 -37.54
N PRO A 339 -22.68 15.76 -38.15
CA PRO A 339 -23.59 14.63 -38.29
C PRO A 339 -22.92 13.57 -39.18
N ASN A 340 -23.02 12.31 -38.76
CA ASN A 340 -22.71 11.13 -39.57
C ASN A 340 -23.33 11.30 -40.97
N ILE A 341 -22.51 11.63 -41.95
CA ILE A 341 -22.90 11.55 -43.36
C ILE A 341 -22.59 10.11 -43.75
N ASN A 342 -23.63 9.27 -43.74
CA ASN A 342 -23.61 7.87 -44.19
C ASN A 342 -23.03 7.71 -45.60
#